data_AF-A0A498MAX6-F1
#
_entry.id   AF-A0A498MAX6-F1
#
_cell.length_a   1.000
_cell.length_b   1.000
_cell.length_c   1.000
_cell.angle_alpha   90.00
_cell.angle_beta   90.00
_cell.angle_gamma   90.00
#
_symmetry.space_group_name_H-M   'P 1'
#
loop_
_entity.id
_entity.type
_entity.pdbx_description
1 polymer ?
#
loop_
_entity_poly.entity_id
_entity_poly.type
_entity_poly.pdbx_seq_one_letter_code
_entity_poly.pdbx_strand_id
1 'polypeptide(L)'
;MGSKIVSDANAFVKFLKLCQDENKENCTYMDDISVLLVKKEELLHDIITGNEPMFVCEKAQPKYEPEVTETTADSSAVEDTLFKVEQDPGPEPLSVMKARQLLSWYTMAHNPNMPLVEAPRSLHPLWVRCDKSDPCATAWLGVEAVYSGNKTSGVKLYTVSCKDGTAAFTSMVIERGDLDFTEQLWEKMRKSVTSYQDITECLKIVVKAVKLGKIKPWIHKDSNSTLSKMIVQSYQQQIDAIPLTGLTPANMLLELGLDKIRKDFINYLVGKELTTLNYLSYYLDTEVDLQEQVIRVRKLHHLLEILGTCSTFLSLPHDRLFLFTQSCLQYYKSSDYNEDHVFQLQIKPALISYFYEK
;
A
#
# COMPACT_ATOMS: atom_id res chain seq x y z
N MET A 1 -32.30 5.30 -4.68
CA MET A 1 -30.86 5.50 -4.39
C MET A 1 -30.12 6.15 -5.57
N GLY A 2 -30.26 5.66 -6.81
CA GLY A 2 -29.58 6.22 -7.98
C GLY A 2 -29.87 7.70 -8.28
N SER A 3 -31.12 8.17 -8.11
CA SER A 3 -31.50 9.56 -8.41
C SER A 3 -30.73 10.62 -7.62
N LYS A 4 -30.31 10.31 -6.38
CA LYS A 4 -29.55 11.24 -5.52
C LYS A 4 -28.11 11.37 -5.99
N ILE A 5 -27.49 10.25 -6.39
CA ILE A 5 -26.11 10.24 -6.91
C ILE A 5 -26.02 11.07 -8.19
N VAL A 6 -27.03 10.95 -9.07
CA VAL A 6 -27.12 11.74 -10.31
C VAL A 6 -27.29 13.23 -10.02
N SER A 7 -28.12 13.61 -9.04
CA SER A 7 -28.28 15.02 -8.66
C SER A 7 -27.01 15.60 -8.05
N ASP A 8 -26.33 14.83 -7.19
CA ASP A 8 -25.09 15.26 -6.53
C ASP A 8 -23.96 15.44 -7.55
N ALA A 9 -23.84 14.52 -8.53
CA ALA A 9 -22.87 14.63 -9.61
C ALA A 9 -23.12 15.88 -10.49
N ASN A 10 -24.38 16.15 -10.85
CA ASN A 10 -24.76 17.35 -11.58
C ASN A 10 -24.46 18.63 -10.80
N ALA A 11 -24.76 18.65 -9.50
CA ALA A 11 -24.52 19.82 -8.64
C ALA A 11 -23.02 20.13 -8.55
N PHE A 12 -22.19 19.11 -8.32
CA PHE A 12 -20.75 19.27 -8.23
C PHE A 12 -20.13 19.78 -9.54
N VAL A 13 -20.55 19.22 -10.68
CA VAL A 13 -19.99 19.60 -11.99
C VAL A 13 -20.44 21.00 -12.42
N LYS A 14 -21.69 21.38 -12.13
CA LYS A 14 -22.17 22.76 -12.33
C LYS A 14 -21.40 23.75 -11.46
N PHE A 15 -21.09 23.37 -10.22
CA PHE A 15 -20.25 24.17 -9.33
C PHE A 15 -18.85 24.37 -9.92
N LEU A 16 -18.15 23.30 -10.34
CA LEU A 16 -16.83 23.40 -10.97
C LEU A 16 -16.85 24.32 -12.21
N LYS A 17 -17.90 24.20 -13.02
CA LYS A 17 -18.05 25.05 -14.22
C LYS A 17 -18.20 26.51 -13.86
N LEU A 18 -18.99 26.82 -12.83
CA LEU A 18 -19.15 28.19 -12.33
C LEU A 18 -17.80 28.74 -11.83
N CYS A 19 -17.04 27.95 -11.06
CA CYS A 19 -15.71 28.35 -10.60
C CYS A 19 -14.75 28.67 -11.76
N GLN A 20 -14.79 27.86 -12.82
CA GLN A 20 -13.99 28.06 -14.02
C GLN A 20 -14.42 29.30 -14.82
N ASP A 21 -15.73 29.48 -15.05
CA ASP A 21 -16.26 30.58 -15.86
C ASP A 21 -16.07 31.93 -15.15
N GLU A 22 -16.15 31.96 -13.82
CA GLU A 22 -15.89 33.15 -13.01
C GLU A 22 -14.40 33.33 -12.66
N ASN A 23 -13.53 32.39 -13.06
CA ASN A 23 -12.10 32.36 -12.76
C ASN A 23 -11.79 32.62 -11.28
N LYS A 24 -12.61 32.03 -10.38
CA LYS A 24 -12.45 32.17 -8.93
C LYS A 24 -11.32 31.27 -8.45
N GLU A 25 -10.31 31.87 -7.82
CA GLU A 25 -9.11 31.17 -7.35
C GLU A 25 -9.41 30.17 -6.22
N ASN A 26 -10.39 30.46 -5.37
CA ASN A 26 -10.82 29.59 -4.27
C ASN A 26 -12.35 29.64 -4.11
N CYS A 27 -12.98 28.47 -4.10
CA CYS A 27 -14.41 28.30 -3.85
C CYS A 27 -14.64 27.18 -2.84
N THR A 28 -15.66 27.31 -1.99
CA THR A 28 -16.02 26.25 -1.04
C THR A 28 -17.27 25.51 -1.53
N TYR A 29 -17.22 24.18 -1.51
CA TYR A 29 -18.32 23.28 -1.83
C TYR A 29 -18.73 22.49 -0.58
N MET A 30 -20.04 22.45 -0.28
CA MET A 30 -20.62 21.74 0.87
C MET A 30 -20.00 22.10 2.25
N ASP A 31 -19.39 23.28 2.36
CA ASP A 31 -18.73 23.82 3.56
C ASP A 31 -17.50 23.04 4.06
N ASP A 32 -17.22 21.85 3.52
CA ASP A 32 -16.12 20.96 3.92
C ASP A 32 -15.03 20.79 2.85
N ILE A 33 -15.28 21.22 1.61
CA ILE A 33 -14.34 21.09 0.49
C ILE A 33 -13.96 22.46 -0.05
N SER A 34 -12.67 22.78 -0.01
CA SER A 34 -12.08 23.89 -0.76
C SER A 34 -11.71 23.41 -2.17
N VAL A 35 -12.06 24.20 -3.18
CA VAL A 35 -11.73 23.97 -4.60
C VAL A 35 -10.94 25.16 -5.09
N LEU A 36 -9.65 24.91 -5.35
CA LEU A 36 -8.71 25.90 -5.85
C LEU A 36 -8.56 25.78 -7.36
N LEU A 37 -8.58 26.90 -8.07
CA LEU A 37 -8.26 26.94 -9.50
C LEU A 37 -6.79 27.35 -9.66
N VAL A 38 -5.94 26.37 -9.95
CA VAL A 38 -4.48 26.52 -9.95
C VAL A 38 -3.95 26.40 -11.38
N LYS A 39 -3.01 27.25 -11.77
CA LYS A 39 -2.34 27.16 -13.08
C LYS A 39 -1.09 26.26 -13.06
N LYS A 40 -0.49 26.09 -11.88
CA LYS A 40 0.72 25.31 -11.67
C LYS A 40 0.77 24.83 -10.23
N GLU A 41 0.84 23.52 -10.05
CA GLU A 41 1.04 22.86 -8.76
C GLU A 41 2.44 22.24 -8.74
N GLU A 42 3.32 22.70 -7.83
CA GLU A 42 4.73 22.30 -7.80
C GLU A 42 4.92 20.79 -7.65
N LEU A 43 4.04 20.12 -6.89
CA LEU A 43 4.10 18.68 -6.64
C LEU A 43 3.56 17.81 -7.77
N LEU A 44 2.87 18.40 -8.75
CA LEU A 44 2.26 17.67 -9.88
C LEU A 44 2.89 18.06 -11.23
N HIS A 45 3.92 18.91 -11.20
CA HIS A 45 4.53 19.49 -12.40
C HIS A 45 5.15 18.46 -13.35
N ASP A 46 5.60 17.32 -12.82
CA ASP A 46 6.18 16.23 -13.63
C ASP A 46 5.10 15.30 -14.23
N ILE A 47 3.88 15.35 -13.69
CA ILE A 47 2.76 14.48 -14.10
C ILE A 47 1.85 15.19 -15.09
N ILE A 48 1.67 16.50 -14.92
CA ILE A 48 0.78 17.32 -15.74
C ILE A 48 1.58 17.90 -16.91
N THR A 49 1.33 17.39 -18.10
CA THR A 49 1.99 17.83 -19.32
C THR A 49 1.28 19.06 -19.88
N GLY A 50 1.62 20.25 -19.38
CA GLY A 50 1.12 21.53 -19.92
C GLY A 50 0.82 22.59 -18.86
N ASN A 51 0.70 23.84 -19.30
CA ASN A 51 0.35 25.01 -18.46
C ASN A 51 -1.18 25.20 -18.34
N GLU A 52 -1.96 24.13 -18.49
CA GLU A 52 -3.42 24.21 -18.44
C GLU A 52 -3.91 24.36 -16.99
N PRO A 53 -4.92 25.21 -16.73
CA PRO A 53 -5.49 25.35 -15.40
C PRO A 53 -6.10 24.02 -14.94
N MET A 54 -6.08 23.80 -13.63
CA MET A 54 -6.59 22.59 -12.98
C MET A 54 -7.34 22.94 -11.69
N PHE A 55 -8.30 22.10 -11.32
CA PHE A 55 -8.93 22.17 -10.01
C PHE A 55 -8.16 21.33 -9.00
N VAL A 56 -7.88 21.89 -7.83
CA VAL A 56 -7.32 21.19 -6.68
C VAL A 56 -8.34 21.21 -5.54
N CYS A 57 -8.82 20.03 -5.13
CA CYS A 57 -9.70 19.88 -3.99
C CYS A 57 -8.94 19.49 -2.73
N GLU A 58 -9.26 20.17 -1.65
CA GLU A 58 -8.71 19.94 -0.31
C GLU A 58 -9.78 20.23 0.75
N LYS A 59 -9.47 19.98 2.02
CA LYS A 59 -10.42 20.19 3.10
C LYS A 59 -10.52 21.70 3.43
N ALA A 60 -11.74 22.20 3.54
CA ALA A 60 -11.97 23.61 3.86
C ALA A 60 -11.52 23.92 5.30
N GLN A 61 -10.76 25.00 5.47
CA GLN A 61 -10.36 25.49 6.79
C GLN A 61 -11.47 26.36 7.40
N PRO A 62 -11.70 26.29 8.72
CA PRO A 62 -12.63 27.18 9.39
C PRO A 62 -12.08 28.62 9.34
N LYS A 63 -12.85 29.53 8.73
CA LYS A 63 -12.54 30.97 8.80
C LYS A 63 -12.74 31.43 10.24
N TYR A 64 -11.65 31.73 10.94
CA TYR A 64 -11.70 32.43 12.22
C TYR A 64 -12.02 33.91 11.93
N GLU A 65 -13.22 34.38 12.30
CA GLU A 65 -13.45 35.82 12.42
C GLU A 65 -12.76 36.30 13.70
N PRO A 66 -11.94 37.36 13.66
CA PRO A 66 -11.35 37.90 14.88
C PRO A 66 -12.45 38.58 15.71
N GLU A 67 -12.78 38.00 16.85
CA GLU A 67 -13.60 38.66 17.87
C GLU A 67 -12.86 39.92 18.34
N VAL A 68 -13.46 41.09 18.09
CA VAL A 68 -13.02 42.36 18.64
C VAL A 68 -13.22 42.29 20.15
N THR A 69 -12.15 42.04 20.90
CA THR A 69 -12.17 42.10 22.36
C THR A 69 -11.98 43.55 22.78
N GLU A 70 -13.07 44.15 23.27
CA GLU A 70 -13.03 45.46 23.92
C GLU A 70 -12.14 45.41 25.17
N THR A 71 -11.17 46.31 25.20
CA THR A 71 -10.26 46.54 26.31
C THR A 71 -11.03 46.98 27.56
N THR A 72 -10.97 46.18 28.63
CA THR A 72 -11.08 46.69 30.00
C THR A 72 -9.93 46.14 30.83
N ALA A 73 -9.11 47.06 31.32
CA ALA A 73 -8.00 46.79 32.22
C ALA A 73 -8.50 46.23 33.55
N ASP A 74 -7.85 45.18 34.07
CA ASP A 74 -7.18 45.25 35.37
C ASP A 74 -6.39 43.97 35.72
N SER A 75 -5.18 44.23 36.23
CA SER A 75 -4.32 43.46 37.14
C SER A 75 -3.96 41.97 36.91
N SER A 76 -2.65 41.81 36.67
CA SER A 76 -1.71 40.82 37.26
C SER A 76 -1.88 39.32 36.99
N ALA A 77 -1.02 38.78 36.12
CA ALA A 77 -0.11 37.66 36.42
C ALA A 77 0.91 37.50 35.30
N VAL A 78 2.16 37.20 35.68
CA VAL A 78 3.26 36.86 34.79
C VAL A 78 2.99 35.49 34.18
N GLU A 79 2.78 35.41 32.88
CA GLU A 79 2.88 34.16 32.12
C GLU A 79 3.80 34.37 30.91
N ASP A 80 4.68 33.39 30.73
CA ASP A 80 5.67 33.27 29.66
C ASP A 80 5.08 33.61 28.30
N THR A 81 5.64 34.63 27.66
CA THR A 81 5.38 34.95 26.25
C THR A 81 6.03 33.88 25.39
N LEU A 82 5.35 32.74 25.22
CA LEU A 82 5.61 31.81 24.14
C LEU A 82 5.11 32.49 22.86
N PHE A 83 6.03 33.00 22.05
CA PHE A 83 5.76 33.41 20.68
C PHE A 83 5.16 32.21 19.92
N LYS A 84 3.82 32.10 19.87
CA LYS A 84 3.13 31.29 18.87
C LYS A 84 3.39 31.96 17.53
N VAL A 85 4.39 31.45 16.81
CA VAL A 85 4.45 31.61 15.36
C VAL A 85 3.14 31.03 14.84
N GLU A 86 2.25 31.89 14.34
CA GLU A 86 1.11 31.47 13.53
C GLU A 86 1.68 30.78 12.28
N GLN A 87 1.89 29.47 12.39
CA GLN A 87 2.01 28.62 11.22
C GLN A 87 0.60 28.52 10.65
N ASP A 88 0.39 29.21 9.53
CA ASP A 88 -0.73 28.93 8.63
C ASP A 88 -0.82 27.40 8.47
N PRO A 89 -1.90 26.74 8.93
CA PRO A 89 -2.02 25.31 8.79
C PRO A 89 -1.94 25.02 7.30
N GLY A 90 -0.91 24.26 6.89
CA GLY A 90 -0.75 23.88 5.50
C GLY A 90 -2.02 23.20 4.95
N PRO A 91 -2.08 23.00 3.63
CA PRO A 91 -3.27 22.44 2.99
C PRO A 91 -3.68 21.10 3.59
N GLU A 92 -4.93 20.99 4.04
CA GLU A 92 -5.44 19.78 4.68
C GLU A 92 -6.00 18.78 3.64
N PRO A 93 -5.60 17.50 3.69
CA PRO A 93 -6.07 16.50 2.75
C PRO A 93 -7.51 16.03 3.03
N LEU A 94 -8.19 15.54 1.99
CA LEU A 94 -9.46 14.82 2.11
C LEU A 94 -9.23 13.33 2.29
N SER A 95 -10.22 12.60 2.81
CA SER A 95 -10.14 11.14 2.86
C SER A 95 -10.12 10.53 1.45
N VAL A 96 -9.38 9.44 1.28
CA VAL A 96 -9.32 8.72 -0.02
C VAL A 96 -10.72 8.35 -0.52
N MET A 97 -11.65 8.03 0.39
CA MET A 97 -13.04 7.73 0.03
C MET A 97 -13.79 8.96 -0.51
N LYS A 98 -13.64 10.13 0.13
CA LYS A 98 -14.24 11.37 -0.36
C LYS A 98 -13.63 11.77 -1.70
N ALA A 99 -12.32 11.63 -1.87
CA ALA A 99 -11.64 11.89 -3.14
C ALA A 99 -12.16 11.00 -4.28
N ARG A 100 -12.30 9.68 -4.05
CA ARG A 100 -12.90 8.75 -5.03
C ARG A 100 -14.34 9.13 -5.38
N GLN A 101 -15.12 9.63 -4.41
CA GLN A 101 -16.48 10.10 -4.65
C GLN A 101 -16.50 11.30 -5.61
N LEU A 102 -15.65 12.31 -5.38
CA LEU A 102 -15.54 13.50 -6.25
C LEU A 102 -15.12 13.13 -7.68
N LEU A 103 -14.10 12.28 -7.82
CA LEU A 103 -13.66 11.77 -9.12
C LEU A 103 -14.76 10.96 -9.83
N SER A 104 -15.55 10.19 -9.08
CA SER A 104 -16.67 9.42 -9.63
C SER A 104 -17.74 10.34 -10.20
N TRP A 105 -18.11 11.40 -9.47
CA TRP A 105 -19.05 12.41 -9.96
C TRP A 105 -18.56 13.12 -11.21
N TYR A 106 -17.28 13.52 -11.24
CA TYR A 106 -16.65 14.12 -12.42
C TYR A 106 -16.67 13.15 -13.61
N THR A 107 -16.32 11.88 -13.39
CA THR A 107 -16.30 10.85 -14.44
C THR A 107 -17.70 10.54 -14.98
N MET A 108 -18.68 10.47 -14.08
CA MET A 108 -20.08 10.23 -14.43
C MET A 108 -20.64 11.31 -15.35
N ALA A 109 -20.28 12.58 -15.12
CA ALA A 109 -20.69 13.66 -16.02
C ALA A 109 -20.11 13.53 -17.42
N HIS A 110 -18.89 13.02 -17.53
CA HIS A 110 -18.21 12.83 -18.79
C HIS A 110 -18.59 11.52 -19.52
N ASN A 111 -19.48 10.71 -18.96
CA ASN A 111 -19.90 9.44 -19.53
C ASN A 111 -21.10 9.62 -20.50
N PRO A 112 -20.94 9.35 -21.81
CA PRO A 112 -22.01 9.53 -22.79
C PRO A 112 -23.19 8.55 -22.60
N ASN A 113 -22.99 7.46 -21.87
CA ASN A 113 -24.05 6.49 -21.53
C ASN A 113 -24.87 6.92 -20.31
N MET A 114 -24.61 8.11 -19.76
CA MET A 114 -25.33 8.66 -18.61
C MET A 114 -26.07 9.97 -19.01
N PRO A 115 -27.19 9.86 -19.74
CA PRO A 115 -27.87 11.03 -20.34
C PRO A 115 -28.49 12.00 -19.33
N LEU A 116 -28.57 11.62 -18.05
CA LEU A 116 -29.11 12.44 -16.98
C LEU A 116 -28.05 13.36 -16.32
N VAL A 117 -26.78 13.28 -16.73
CA VAL A 117 -25.71 14.16 -16.26
C VAL A 117 -25.20 15.00 -17.41
N GLU A 118 -25.45 16.29 -17.36
CA GLU A 118 -25.06 17.24 -18.40
C GLU A 118 -23.62 17.70 -18.15
N ALA A 119 -22.63 17.12 -18.83
CA ALA A 119 -21.28 17.67 -18.78
C ALA A 119 -21.18 18.98 -19.58
N PRO A 120 -20.63 20.06 -18.98
CA PRO A 120 -20.17 21.23 -19.71
C PRO A 120 -19.12 20.82 -20.76
N ARG A 121 -19.11 21.51 -21.91
CA ARG A 121 -18.01 21.37 -22.86
C ARG A 121 -16.73 21.95 -22.23
N SER A 122 -15.68 21.14 -22.12
CA SER A 122 -14.35 21.53 -21.62
C SER A 122 -14.34 21.93 -20.14
N LEU A 123 -14.12 20.95 -19.27
CA LEU A 123 -13.78 21.18 -17.86
C LEU A 123 -12.29 20.98 -17.65
N HIS A 124 -11.70 21.79 -16.77
CA HIS A 124 -10.31 21.58 -16.35
C HIS A 124 -10.15 20.22 -15.63
N PRO A 125 -8.94 19.63 -15.67
CA PRO A 125 -8.62 18.44 -14.89
C PRO A 125 -8.90 18.66 -13.41
N LEU A 126 -9.38 17.62 -12.73
CA LEU A 126 -9.69 17.65 -11.31
C LEU A 126 -8.68 16.80 -10.55
N TRP A 127 -8.06 17.39 -9.53
CA TRP A 127 -7.11 16.75 -8.65
C TRP A 127 -7.53 16.90 -7.19
N VAL A 128 -7.31 15.88 -6.39
CA VAL A 128 -7.73 15.84 -4.99
C VAL A 128 -6.57 15.41 -4.11
N ARG A 129 -6.23 16.23 -3.10
CA ARG A 129 -5.25 15.89 -2.05
C ARG A 129 -5.86 14.84 -1.12
N CYS A 130 -5.12 13.76 -0.89
CA CYS A 130 -5.59 12.59 -0.14
C CYS A 130 -4.79 12.37 1.16
N ASP A 131 -5.46 11.82 2.17
CA ASP A 131 -4.94 11.62 3.52
C ASP A 131 -4.02 10.40 3.70
N LYS A 132 -3.73 9.66 2.62
CA LYS A 132 -2.92 8.43 2.62
C LYS A 132 -3.45 7.32 3.55
N SER A 133 -4.73 7.35 3.90
CA SER A 133 -5.35 6.36 4.81
C SER A 133 -5.52 4.97 4.19
N ASP A 134 -5.38 4.83 2.87
CA ASP A 134 -5.48 3.56 2.17
C ASP A 134 -4.15 2.79 2.16
N PRO A 135 -4.15 1.46 1.97
CA PRO A 135 -2.93 0.65 2.01
C PRO A 135 -1.85 1.06 0.98
N CYS A 136 -2.26 1.75 -0.09
CA CYS A 136 -1.36 2.27 -1.12
C CYS A 136 -0.77 3.65 -0.78
N ALA A 137 -1.09 4.23 0.38
CA ALA A 137 -0.65 5.56 0.80
C ALA A 137 -0.90 6.62 -0.29
N THR A 138 -2.13 6.63 -0.83
CA THR A 138 -2.55 7.53 -1.91
C THR A 138 -2.49 8.98 -1.43
N ALA A 139 -1.60 9.77 -2.02
CA ALA A 139 -1.40 11.18 -1.75
C ALA A 139 -2.22 12.07 -2.68
N TRP A 140 -2.45 11.65 -3.93
CA TRP A 140 -3.30 12.36 -4.89
C TRP A 140 -4.13 11.44 -5.76
N LEU A 141 -5.32 11.91 -6.10
CA LEU A 141 -6.17 11.33 -7.15
C LEU A 141 -6.49 12.40 -8.18
N GLY A 142 -6.29 12.08 -9.46
CA GLY A 142 -6.52 13.00 -10.57
C GLY A 142 -7.45 12.42 -11.63
N VAL A 143 -8.20 13.27 -12.32
CA VAL A 143 -9.00 12.90 -13.48
C VAL A 143 -8.94 13.98 -14.55
N GLU A 144 -8.77 13.55 -15.80
CA GLU A 144 -8.70 14.42 -16.99
C GLU A 144 -9.62 13.86 -18.06
N ALA A 145 -10.51 14.69 -18.61
CA ALA A 145 -11.35 14.30 -19.73
C ALA A 145 -10.56 14.30 -21.05
N VAL A 146 -10.70 13.24 -21.84
CA VAL A 146 -10.06 13.13 -23.16
C VAL A 146 -11.12 13.36 -24.23
N TYR A 147 -10.85 14.31 -25.14
CA TYR A 147 -11.77 14.69 -26.21
C TYR A 147 -11.29 14.19 -27.58
N SER A 148 -12.22 13.69 -28.40
CA SER A 148 -12.00 13.41 -29.81
C SER A 148 -12.96 14.30 -30.62
N GLY A 149 -12.43 15.44 -31.10
CA GLY A 149 -13.26 16.54 -31.62
C GLY A 149 -14.15 17.14 -30.53
N ASN A 150 -15.44 17.31 -30.82
CA ASN A 150 -16.42 17.90 -29.88
C ASN A 150 -17.09 16.89 -28.93
N LYS A 151 -16.58 15.65 -28.87
CA LYS A 151 -17.14 14.58 -28.03
C LYS A 151 -16.10 14.08 -27.05
N THR A 152 -16.51 13.85 -25.80
CA THR A 152 -15.69 13.16 -24.81
C THR A 152 -15.48 11.71 -25.26
N SER A 153 -14.23 11.32 -25.45
CA SER A 153 -13.84 9.97 -25.86
C SER A 153 -13.53 9.08 -24.67
N GLY A 154 -13.22 9.66 -23.50
CA GLY A 154 -12.93 8.92 -22.28
C GLY A 154 -12.43 9.84 -21.17
N VAL A 155 -11.95 9.25 -20.08
CA VAL A 155 -11.25 9.94 -19.00
C VAL A 155 -9.95 9.21 -18.69
N LYS A 156 -8.89 9.96 -18.35
CA LYS A 156 -7.69 9.42 -17.71
C LYS A 156 -7.83 9.58 -16.21
N LEU A 157 -7.51 8.54 -15.47
CA LEU A 157 -7.48 8.54 -14.02
C LEU A 157 -6.03 8.41 -13.56
N TYR A 158 -5.62 9.31 -12.67
CA TYR A 158 -4.29 9.34 -12.07
C TYR A 158 -4.37 8.97 -10.61
N THR A 159 -3.37 8.24 -10.12
CA THR A 159 -3.19 7.94 -8.71
C THR A 159 -1.73 8.16 -8.37
N VAL A 160 -1.47 9.03 -7.40
CA VAL A 160 -0.13 9.31 -6.91
C VAL A 160 -0.06 8.81 -5.48
N SER A 161 0.84 7.86 -5.23
CA SER A 161 1.11 7.32 -3.91
C SER A 161 2.43 7.87 -3.37
N CYS A 162 2.46 8.26 -2.10
CA CYS A 162 3.74 8.45 -1.41
C CYS A 162 4.30 7.07 -1.10
N LYS A 163 5.27 6.61 -1.90
CA LYS A 163 6.07 5.45 -1.55
C LYS A 163 7.18 5.89 -0.62
N ASP A 164 6.89 5.86 0.68
CA ASP A 164 7.98 5.60 1.63
C ASP A 164 8.53 4.21 1.29
N GLY A 165 9.84 4.00 1.43
CA GLY A 165 10.49 2.74 1.04
C GLY A 165 9.70 1.50 1.49
N THR A 166 9.15 1.54 2.71
CA THR A 166 8.27 0.57 3.36
C THR A 166 6.94 0.26 2.64
N ALA A 167 6.30 1.19 1.94
CA ALA A 167 5.02 0.95 1.24
C ALA A 167 5.20 0.24 -0.12
N ALA A 168 6.35 0.43 -0.78
CA ALA A 168 6.70 -0.33 -1.99
C ALA A 168 6.76 -1.84 -1.70
N PHE A 169 7.19 -2.24 -0.49
CA PHE A 169 7.23 -3.63 -0.03
C PHE A 169 5.88 -4.28 0.09
N THR A 170 4.92 -3.58 0.70
CA THR A 170 3.57 -4.10 0.90
C THR A 170 2.89 -4.33 -0.45
N SER A 171 3.22 -3.53 -1.47
CA SER A 171 2.71 -3.72 -2.83
C SER A 171 3.36 -4.88 -3.60
N MET A 172 4.58 -5.29 -3.22
CA MET A 172 5.29 -6.40 -3.86
C MET A 172 4.86 -7.75 -3.30
N VAL A 173 4.57 -7.86 -2.00
CA VAL A 173 4.04 -9.10 -1.44
C VAL A 173 2.55 -9.19 -1.74
N ILE A 174 2.19 -9.70 -2.93
CA ILE A 174 0.81 -10.07 -3.26
C ILE A 174 0.34 -11.06 -2.19
N GLU A 175 -0.71 -10.72 -1.43
CA GLU A 175 -1.32 -11.64 -0.47
C GLU A 175 -1.78 -12.90 -1.20
N ARG A 176 -1.10 -14.01 -0.91
CA ARG A 176 -1.41 -15.32 -1.48
C ARG A 176 -2.76 -15.79 -0.93
N GLY A 177 -3.70 -16.09 -1.83
CA GLY A 177 -5.09 -16.43 -1.48
C GLY A 177 -5.34 -17.90 -1.14
N ASP A 178 -4.43 -18.81 -1.53
CA ASP A 178 -4.54 -20.25 -1.38
C ASP A 178 -3.82 -20.78 -0.12
N LEU A 179 -3.92 -20.05 1.00
CA LEU A 179 -3.32 -20.43 2.26
C LEU A 179 -3.94 -21.72 2.83
N ASP A 180 -3.10 -22.67 3.24
CA ASP A 180 -3.58 -23.83 3.98
C ASP A 180 -3.91 -23.51 5.44
N PHE A 181 -4.38 -24.53 6.17
CA PHE A 181 -4.77 -24.36 7.57
C PHE A 181 -3.64 -23.83 8.46
N THR A 182 -2.41 -24.31 8.26
CA THR A 182 -1.26 -23.94 9.08
C THR A 182 -0.82 -22.49 8.82
N GLU A 183 -0.92 -22.05 7.57
CA GLU A 183 -0.61 -20.68 7.16
C GLU A 183 -1.68 -19.69 7.64
N GLN A 184 -2.96 -20.07 7.54
CA GLN A 184 -4.06 -19.28 8.10
C GLN A 184 -3.98 -19.16 9.63
N LEU A 185 -3.56 -20.24 10.30
CA LEU A 185 -3.33 -20.22 11.74
C LEU A 185 -2.21 -19.23 12.09
N TRP A 186 -1.08 -19.27 11.36
CA TRP A 186 0.01 -18.32 11.56
C TRP A 186 -0.41 -16.87 11.33
N GLU A 187 -1.14 -16.55 10.27
CA GLU A 187 -1.62 -15.19 10.01
C GLU A 187 -2.54 -14.67 11.13
N LYS A 188 -3.38 -15.54 11.71
CA LYS A 188 -4.20 -15.18 12.86
C LYS A 188 -3.34 -14.97 14.11
N MET A 189 -2.47 -15.93 14.43
CA MET A 189 -1.62 -15.88 15.61
C MET A 189 -0.67 -14.69 15.60
N ARG A 190 -0.01 -14.39 14.46
CA ARG A 190 0.90 -13.23 14.33
C ARG A 190 0.22 -11.90 14.67
N LYS A 191 -1.08 -11.76 14.41
CA LYS A 191 -1.86 -10.53 14.66
C LYS A 191 -2.42 -10.45 16.08
N SER A 192 -2.57 -11.58 16.77
CA SER A 192 -3.30 -11.64 18.06
C SER A 192 -2.45 -12.06 19.25
N VAL A 193 -1.38 -12.84 19.04
CA VAL A 193 -0.52 -13.34 20.11
C VAL A 193 0.32 -12.19 20.67
N THR A 194 0.31 -12.06 22.00
CA THR A 194 1.10 -11.07 22.73
C THR A 194 2.00 -11.68 23.79
N SER A 195 1.85 -12.98 24.07
CA SER A 195 2.62 -13.69 25.08
C SER A 195 2.88 -15.15 24.70
N TYR A 196 3.88 -15.76 25.34
CA TYR A 196 4.14 -17.20 25.21
C TYR A 196 2.93 -18.06 25.63
N GLN A 197 2.13 -17.57 26.59
CA GLN A 197 0.93 -18.26 27.04
C GLN A 197 -0.13 -18.29 25.94
N ASP A 198 -0.31 -17.20 25.19
CA ASP A 198 -1.24 -17.16 24.05
C ASP A 198 -0.86 -18.20 23.00
N ILE A 199 0.43 -18.30 22.66
CA ILE A 199 0.94 -19.32 21.72
C ILE A 199 0.55 -20.71 22.20
N THR A 200 0.82 -20.99 23.47
CA THR A 200 0.59 -22.29 24.09
C THR A 200 -0.89 -22.65 24.10
N GLU A 201 -1.79 -21.73 24.48
CA GLU A 201 -3.23 -21.97 24.50
C GLU A 201 -3.82 -22.10 23.09
N CYS A 202 -3.40 -21.28 22.14
CA CYS A 202 -3.81 -21.41 20.73
C CYS A 202 -3.43 -22.79 20.17
N LEU A 203 -2.17 -23.21 20.36
CA LEU A 203 -1.72 -24.53 19.91
C LEU A 203 -2.45 -25.66 20.64
N LYS A 204 -2.70 -25.55 21.96
CA LYS A 204 -3.49 -26.54 22.71
C LYS A 204 -4.88 -26.74 22.13
N ILE A 205 -5.58 -25.66 21.78
CA ILE A 205 -6.91 -25.72 21.19
C ILE A 205 -6.88 -26.47 19.86
N VAL A 206 -5.94 -26.10 18.98
CA VAL A 206 -5.78 -26.73 17.66
C VAL A 206 -5.41 -28.21 17.79
N VAL A 207 -4.38 -28.53 18.57
CA VAL A 207 -3.91 -29.90 18.81
C VAL A 207 -5.04 -30.76 19.37
N LYS A 208 -5.83 -30.25 20.31
CA LYS A 208 -6.98 -30.97 20.87
C LYS A 208 -8.09 -31.20 19.84
N ALA A 209 -8.39 -30.21 19.00
CA ALA A 209 -9.40 -30.33 17.95
C ALA A 209 -9.02 -31.37 16.90
N VAL A 210 -7.76 -31.39 16.46
CA VAL A 210 -7.21 -32.39 15.53
C VAL A 210 -7.22 -33.79 16.17
N LYS A 211 -6.73 -33.92 17.41
CA LYS A 211 -6.69 -35.19 18.15
C LYS A 211 -8.04 -35.86 18.33
N LEU A 212 -9.06 -35.06 18.63
CA LEU A 212 -10.42 -35.55 18.80
C LEU A 212 -11.15 -35.78 17.47
N GLY A 213 -10.49 -35.58 16.32
CA GLY A 213 -11.08 -35.69 15.00
C GLY A 213 -12.20 -34.68 14.71
N LYS A 214 -12.28 -33.59 15.51
CA LYS A 214 -13.30 -32.54 15.34
C LYS A 214 -13.09 -31.73 14.06
N ILE A 215 -11.84 -31.63 13.61
CA ILE A 215 -11.46 -30.97 12.37
C ILE A 215 -10.57 -31.90 11.53
N LYS A 216 -10.66 -31.76 10.20
CA LYS A 216 -9.78 -32.43 9.22
C LYS A 216 -9.20 -31.37 8.27
N PRO A 217 -8.22 -30.58 8.74
CA PRO A 217 -7.74 -29.41 8.03
C PRO A 217 -6.85 -29.76 6.82
N TRP A 218 -7.13 -29.15 5.68
CA TRP A 218 -6.29 -29.31 4.49
C TRP A 218 -4.92 -28.63 4.69
N ILE A 219 -3.85 -29.29 4.24
CA ILE A 219 -2.45 -28.83 4.30
C ILE A 219 -1.79 -29.08 2.95
N HIS A 220 -0.90 -28.19 2.54
CA HIS A 220 -0.01 -28.44 1.41
C HIS A 220 0.89 -29.66 1.63
N LYS A 221 1.20 -30.38 0.54
CA LYS A 221 1.99 -31.63 0.58
C LYS A 221 3.45 -31.44 1.02
N ASP A 222 3.97 -30.23 0.88
CA ASP A 222 5.37 -29.86 1.12
C ASP A 222 5.59 -29.21 2.50
N SER A 223 4.55 -29.06 3.33
CA SER A 223 4.67 -28.48 4.67
C SER A 223 5.40 -29.44 5.61
N ASN A 224 6.51 -28.98 6.22
CA ASN A 224 7.41 -29.81 7.03
C ASN A 224 7.33 -29.51 8.53
N SER A 225 6.52 -28.51 8.93
CA SER A 225 6.30 -28.14 10.34
C SER A 225 5.73 -29.28 11.18
N THR A 226 6.04 -29.24 12.47
CA THR A 226 5.60 -30.21 13.49
C THR A 226 4.08 -30.35 13.52
N LEU A 227 3.35 -29.23 13.41
CA LEU A 227 1.89 -29.22 13.37
C LEU A 227 1.35 -29.90 12.10
N SER A 228 1.97 -29.65 10.94
CA SER A 228 1.57 -30.24 9.68
C SER A 228 1.70 -31.77 9.70
N LYS A 229 2.85 -32.27 10.17
CA LYS A 229 3.11 -33.70 10.35
C LYS A 229 2.06 -34.35 11.25
N MET A 230 1.73 -33.72 12.37
CA MET A 230 0.74 -34.26 13.30
C MET A 230 -0.69 -34.29 12.72
N ILE A 231 -1.08 -33.29 11.92
CA ILE A 231 -2.37 -33.31 11.23
C ILE A 231 -2.41 -34.44 10.19
N VAL A 232 -1.33 -34.65 9.44
CA VAL A 232 -1.25 -35.75 8.46
C VAL A 232 -1.33 -37.11 9.16
N GLN A 233 -0.61 -37.30 10.27
CA GLN A 233 -0.66 -38.51 11.09
C GLN A 233 -2.05 -38.75 11.70
N SER A 234 -2.75 -37.68 12.07
CA SER A 234 -4.15 -37.72 12.53
C SER A 234 -5.10 -38.37 11.54
N TYR A 235 -4.86 -38.27 10.22
CA TYR A 235 -5.66 -38.96 9.21
C TYR A 235 -5.48 -40.48 9.22
N GLN A 236 -4.33 -40.95 9.72
CA GLN A 236 -3.98 -42.36 9.84
C GLN A 236 -4.29 -42.94 11.22
N GLN A 237 -4.97 -42.17 12.10
CA GLN A 237 -5.33 -42.54 13.48
C GLN A 237 -4.13 -42.84 14.40
N GLN A 238 -2.92 -42.44 14.01
CA GLN A 238 -1.73 -42.44 14.88
C GLN A 238 -1.47 -41.00 15.29
N ILE A 239 -1.56 -40.69 16.59
CA ILE A 239 -1.24 -39.32 17.04
C ILE A 239 -0.32 -39.38 18.23
N ASP A 240 0.93 -39.01 18.00
CA ASP A 240 1.90 -38.84 19.06
C ASP A 240 1.54 -37.63 19.94
N ALA A 241 1.78 -37.77 21.23
CA ALA A 241 1.58 -36.69 22.16
C ALA A 241 2.66 -35.62 21.97
N ILE A 242 2.31 -34.47 21.38
CA ILE A 242 3.20 -33.30 21.37
C ILE A 242 3.17 -32.63 22.76
N PRO A 243 4.28 -32.62 23.52
CA PRO A 243 4.36 -31.88 24.76
C PRO A 243 4.54 -30.39 24.47
N LEU A 244 3.51 -29.59 24.76
CA LEU A 244 3.54 -28.14 24.62
C LEU A 244 4.22 -27.49 25.84
N THR A 245 5.49 -27.83 26.05
CA THR A 245 6.32 -27.38 27.19
C THR A 245 7.68 -26.87 26.69
N GLY A 246 8.34 -26.04 27.51
CA GLY A 246 9.66 -25.50 27.19
C GLY A 246 9.62 -24.53 26.01
N LEU A 247 10.51 -24.70 25.02
CA LEU A 247 10.54 -23.85 23.82
C LEU A 247 9.66 -24.38 22.68
N THR A 248 9.05 -25.55 22.85
CA THR A 248 8.29 -26.24 21.80
C THR A 248 7.19 -25.37 21.17
N PRO A 249 6.33 -24.67 21.93
CA PRO A 249 5.28 -23.82 21.33
C PRO A 249 5.85 -22.68 20.48
N ALA A 250 6.94 -22.06 20.93
CA ALA A 250 7.59 -20.98 20.19
C ALA A 250 8.24 -21.49 18.90
N ASN A 251 8.93 -22.64 18.95
CA ASN A 251 9.50 -23.27 17.76
C ASN A 251 8.41 -23.69 16.76
N MET A 252 7.29 -24.24 17.23
CA MET A 252 6.16 -24.55 16.36
C MET A 252 5.62 -23.30 15.66
N LEU A 253 5.45 -22.18 16.37
CA LEU A 253 5.00 -20.94 15.74
C LEU A 253 6.01 -20.42 14.70
N LEU A 254 7.31 -20.55 14.99
CA LEU A 254 8.38 -20.16 14.08
C LEU A 254 8.39 -21.04 12.81
N GLU A 255 8.24 -22.35 12.94
CA GLU A 255 8.10 -23.28 11.82
C GLU A 255 6.92 -22.90 10.91
N LEU A 256 5.75 -22.60 11.49
CA LEU A 256 4.57 -22.16 10.73
C LEU A 256 4.84 -20.89 9.94
N GLY A 257 5.54 -19.93 10.55
CA GLY A 257 5.92 -18.69 9.89
C GLY A 257 6.92 -18.89 8.77
N LEU A 258 7.94 -19.71 8.98
CA LEU A 258 8.94 -20.03 7.96
C LEU A 258 8.30 -20.73 6.76
N ASP A 259 7.44 -21.72 6.98
CA ASP A 259 6.72 -22.43 5.90
C ASP A 259 5.89 -21.46 5.06
N LYS A 260 5.12 -20.58 5.72
CA LYS A 260 4.31 -19.56 5.04
C LYS A 260 5.18 -18.60 4.24
N ILE A 261 6.19 -18.00 4.87
CA ILE A 261 7.02 -16.96 4.26
C ILE A 261 7.81 -17.51 3.06
N ARG A 262 8.32 -18.75 3.14
CA ARG A 262 8.96 -19.41 2.00
C ARG A 262 8.02 -19.54 0.81
N LYS A 263 6.79 -20.01 1.05
CA LYS A 263 5.79 -20.14 -0.01
C LYS A 263 5.41 -18.80 -0.62
N ASP A 264 5.40 -17.72 0.17
CA ASP A 264 5.23 -16.35 -0.35
C ASP A 264 6.39 -15.91 -1.23
N PHE A 265 7.65 -16.19 -0.82
CA PHE A 265 8.81 -15.90 -1.66
C PHE A 265 8.81 -16.70 -2.96
N ILE A 266 8.39 -17.97 -2.92
CA ILE A 266 8.19 -18.78 -4.12
C ILE A 266 7.14 -18.13 -5.01
N ASN A 267 5.95 -17.84 -4.47
CA ASN A 267 4.84 -17.24 -5.21
C ASN A 267 5.25 -15.91 -5.86
N TYR A 268 5.99 -15.07 -5.15
CA TYR A 268 6.45 -13.81 -5.69
C TYR A 268 7.60 -13.97 -6.69
N LEU A 269 8.74 -14.53 -6.28
CA LEU A 269 9.96 -14.55 -7.11
C LEU A 269 9.82 -15.47 -8.31
N VAL A 270 9.17 -16.63 -8.15
CA VAL A 270 8.92 -17.57 -9.25
C VAL A 270 7.71 -17.12 -10.06
N GLY A 271 6.63 -16.67 -9.42
CA GLY A 271 5.42 -16.21 -10.12
C GLY A 271 5.62 -14.91 -10.91
N LYS A 272 6.61 -14.07 -10.55
CA LYS A 272 7.06 -12.91 -11.34
C LYS A 272 8.20 -13.24 -12.31
N GLU A 273 8.57 -14.51 -12.45
CA GLU A 273 9.64 -14.97 -13.33
C GLU A 273 10.99 -14.28 -13.05
N LEU A 274 11.26 -13.90 -11.80
CA LEU A 274 12.52 -13.28 -11.36
C LEU A 274 13.59 -14.34 -11.06
N THR A 275 13.17 -15.57 -10.77
CA THR A 275 14.05 -16.71 -10.52
C THR A 275 13.32 -18.05 -10.72
N THR A 276 14.03 -19.16 -10.55
CA THR A 276 13.45 -20.51 -10.56
C THR A 276 13.60 -21.19 -9.20
N LEU A 277 12.79 -22.22 -8.95
CA LEU A 277 12.89 -23.03 -7.73
C LEU A 277 14.30 -23.62 -7.52
N ASN A 278 15.01 -23.95 -8.60
CA ASN A 278 16.38 -24.47 -8.49
C ASN A 278 17.34 -23.45 -7.86
N TYR A 279 17.23 -22.17 -8.22
CA TYR A 279 18.04 -21.11 -7.62
C TYR A 279 17.63 -20.78 -6.18
N LEU A 280 16.38 -21.06 -5.80
CA LEU A 280 15.88 -20.87 -4.44
C LEU A 280 16.16 -22.06 -3.51
N SER A 281 16.53 -23.23 -4.04
CA SER A 281 16.74 -24.47 -3.26
C SER A 281 17.54 -24.30 -1.97
N TYR A 282 18.64 -23.53 -2.02
CA TYR A 282 19.45 -23.19 -0.85
C TYR A 282 18.62 -22.50 0.24
N TYR A 283 17.79 -21.53 -0.13
CA TYR A 283 17.02 -20.71 0.80
C TYR A 283 15.76 -21.42 1.33
N LEU A 284 15.27 -22.41 0.58
CA LEU A 284 14.06 -23.16 0.89
C LEU A 284 14.33 -24.45 1.67
N ASP A 285 15.59 -24.80 1.88
CA ASP A 285 16.01 -25.99 2.61
C ASP A 285 15.54 -25.98 4.07
N THR A 286 14.82 -27.03 4.45
CA THR A 286 14.24 -27.22 5.79
C THR A 286 15.04 -28.18 6.66
N GLU A 287 16.09 -28.81 6.12
CA GLU A 287 16.89 -29.82 6.84
C GLU A 287 17.98 -29.18 7.71
N VAL A 288 18.28 -27.90 7.48
CA VAL A 288 19.19 -27.11 8.33
C VAL A 288 18.50 -26.65 9.61
N ASP A 289 19.28 -26.19 10.58
CA ASP A 289 18.72 -25.72 11.85
C ASP A 289 17.80 -24.51 11.69
N LEU A 290 16.90 -24.32 12.66
CA LEU A 290 15.85 -23.31 12.59
C LEU A 290 16.40 -21.87 12.56
N GLN A 291 17.56 -21.61 13.17
CA GLN A 291 18.18 -20.28 13.12
C GLN A 291 18.74 -20.01 11.72
N GLU A 292 19.43 -20.98 11.12
CA GLU A 292 19.90 -20.87 9.73
C GLU A 292 18.73 -20.71 8.74
N GLN A 293 17.61 -21.40 8.96
CA GLN A 293 16.39 -21.20 8.17
C GLN A 293 15.90 -19.73 8.23
N VAL A 294 15.90 -19.12 9.42
CA VAL A 294 15.53 -17.71 9.61
C VAL A 294 16.52 -16.78 8.90
N ILE A 295 17.82 -17.04 9.01
CA ILE A 295 18.87 -16.24 8.35
C ILE A 295 18.69 -16.28 6.83
N ARG A 296 18.41 -17.45 6.25
CA ARG A 296 18.16 -17.61 4.81
C ARG A 296 16.92 -16.86 4.35
N VAL A 297 15.83 -16.91 5.12
CA VAL A 297 14.63 -16.10 4.85
C VAL A 297 14.93 -14.61 4.95
N ARG A 298 15.75 -14.17 5.91
CA ARG A 298 16.19 -12.77 6.02
C ARG A 298 16.99 -12.32 4.79
N LYS A 299 17.86 -13.18 4.24
CA LYS A 299 18.58 -12.92 2.98
C LYS A 299 17.61 -12.73 1.80
N LEU A 300 16.56 -13.56 1.70
CA LEU A 300 15.51 -13.39 0.68
C LEU A 300 14.71 -12.10 0.88
N HIS A 301 14.46 -11.71 2.12
CA HIS A 301 13.81 -10.45 2.44
C HIS A 301 14.64 -9.27 1.95
N HIS A 302 15.94 -9.23 2.27
CA HIS A 302 16.81 -8.14 1.82
C HIS A 302 16.97 -8.10 0.30
N LEU A 303 17.01 -9.26 -0.38
CA LEU A 303 16.90 -9.31 -1.84
C LEU A 303 15.62 -8.60 -2.33
N LEU A 304 14.48 -8.86 -1.70
CA LEU A 304 13.23 -8.20 -2.06
C LEU A 304 13.29 -6.68 -1.82
N GLU A 305 14.04 -6.21 -0.81
CA GLU A 305 14.31 -4.78 -0.55
C GLU A 305 15.11 -4.10 -1.62
N ILE A 306 16.14 -4.78 -2.09
CA ILE A 306 16.93 -4.32 -3.20
C ILE A 306 16.08 -4.24 -4.46
N LEU A 307 15.31 -5.29 -4.78
CA LEU A 307 14.43 -5.31 -5.96
C LEU A 307 13.30 -4.27 -5.88
N GLY A 308 12.73 -4.06 -4.69
CA GLY A 308 11.72 -3.04 -4.41
C GLY A 308 12.20 -1.64 -4.72
N THR A 309 13.40 -1.34 -4.23
CA THR A 309 14.09 -0.07 -4.44
C THR A 309 14.41 0.12 -5.93
N CYS A 310 15.04 -0.87 -6.57
CA CYS A 310 15.38 -0.79 -7.99
C CYS A 310 14.16 -0.64 -8.90
N SER A 311 13.10 -1.40 -8.66
CA SER A 311 11.87 -1.29 -9.46
C SER A 311 11.18 0.05 -9.25
N THR A 312 11.21 0.60 -8.04
CA THR A 312 10.48 1.84 -7.70
C THR A 312 11.21 3.08 -8.20
N PHE A 313 12.53 3.15 -8.00
CA PHE A 313 13.30 4.35 -8.32
C PHE A 313 13.99 4.26 -9.69
N LEU A 314 14.51 3.10 -10.04
CA LEU A 314 15.26 2.92 -11.29
C LEU A 314 14.41 2.42 -12.46
N SER A 315 13.11 2.14 -12.23
CA SER A 315 12.17 1.64 -13.25
C SER A 315 12.77 0.53 -14.12
N LEU A 316 13.58 -0.35 -13.51
CA LEU A 316 14.39 -1.30 -14.28
C LEU A 316 13.50 -2.25 -15.08
N PRO A 317 13.84 -2.49 -16.36
CA PRO A 317 13.21 -3.54 -17.15
C PRO A 317 13.32 -4.91 -16.47
N HIS A 318 12.36 -5.79 -16.76
CA HIS A 318 12.27 -7.12 -16.15
C HIS A 318 13.52 -7.98 -16.37
N ASP A 319 14.13 -7.95 -17.56
CA ASP A 319 15.37 -8.68 -17.86
C ASP A 319 16.53 -8.27 -16.93
N ARG A 320 16.58 -6.98 -16.56
CA ARG A 320 17.58 -6.45 -15.63
C ARG A 320 17.29 -6.87 -14.20
N LEU A 321 16.02 -6.83 -13.78
CA LEU A 321 15.60 -7.32 -12.47
C LEU A 321 15.89 -8.81 -12.30
N PHE A 322 15.64 -9.62 -13.34
CA PHE A 322 15.97 -11.04 -13.35
C PHE A 322 17.47 -11.26 -13.15
N LEU A 323 18.33 -10.66 -13.99
CA LEU A 323 19.78 -10.82 -13.88
C LEU A 323 20.31 -10.37 -12.52
N PHE A 324 19.77 -9.28 -11.99
CA PHE A 324 20.15 -8.77 -10.69
C PHE A 324 19.74 -9.69 -9.55
N THR A 325 18.51 -10.23 -9.61
CA THR A 325 18.02 -11.25 -8.68
C THR A 325 18.98 -12.44 -8.62
N GLN A 326 19.43 -12.93 -9.78
CA GLN A 326 20.38 -14.04 -9.84
C GLN A 326 21.73 -13.68 -9.18
N SER A 327 22.25 -12.48 -9.44
CA SER A 327 23.50 -12.00 -8.83
C SER A 327 23.41 -11.95 -7.30
N CYS A 328 22.32 -11.40 -6.77
CA CYS A 328 22.08 -11.31 -5.33
C CYS A 328 21.91 -12.70 -4.69
N LEU A 329 21.16 -13.60 -5.33
CA LEU A 329 20.99 -14.98 -4.86
C LEU A 329 22.31 -15.77 -4.85
N GLN A 330 23.22 -15.52 -5.79
CA GLN A 330 24.54 -16.14 -5.79
C GLN A 330 25.41 -15.62 -4.65
N TYR A 331 25.44 -14.29 -4.45
CA TYR A 331 26.20 -13.68 -3.35
C TYR A 331 25.75 -14.23 -1.98
N TYR A 332 24.45 -14.22 -1.70
CA TYR A 332 23.94 -14.64 -0.40
C TYR A 332 24.04 -16.15 -0.12
N LYS A 333 24.39 -16.95 -1.13
CA LYS A 333 24.64 -18.39 -0.97
C LYS A 333 25.99 -18.67 -0.31
N SER A 334 27.00 -17.84 -0.56
CA SER A 334 28.36 -18.00 -0.02
C SER A 334 28.74 -16.98 1.05
N SER A 335 28.02 -15.86 1.11
CA SER A 335 28.33 -14.74 2.00
C SER A 335 27.33 -14.65 3.15
N ASP A 336 27.80 -14.09 4.26
CA ASP A 336 26.94 -13.75 5.39
C ASP A 336 25.95 -12.64 5.04
N TYR A 337 24.91 -12.54 5.85
CA TYR A 337 23.99 -11.42 5.76
C TYR A 337 24.74 -10.12 6.06
N ASN A 338 24.72 -9.18 5.11
CA ASN A 338 25.36 -7.88 5.23
C ASN A 338 24.51 -6.84 4.49
N GLU A 339 24.00 -5.85 5.22
CA GLU A 339 23.22 -4.71 4.69
C GLU A 339 24.13 -3.68 4.00
N ASP A 340 25.40 -3.58 4.41
CA ASP A 340 26.37 -2.64 3.84
C ASP A 340 27.01 -3.15 2.54
N HIS A 341 26.65 -4.35 2.08
CA HIS A 341 27.20 -4.89 0.85
C HIS A 341 26.72 -4.09 -0.37
N VAL A 342 27.68 -3.60 -1.16
CA VAL A 342 27.39 -2.84 -2.38
C VAL A 342 27.23 -3.78 -3.56
N PHE A 343 25.98 -4.03 -3.95
CA PHE A 343 25.67 -4.73 -5.18
C PHE A 343 25.92 -3.84 -6.41
N GLN A 344 26.53 -4.43 -7.45
CA GLN A 344 26.80 -3.74 -8.70
C GLN A 344 25.93 -4.32 -9.83
N LEU A 345 25.22 -3.45 -10.54
CA LEU A 345 24.41 -3.82 -11.69
C LEU A 345 24.85 -3.04 -12.93
N GLN A 346 25.15 -3.78 -14.01
CA GLN A 346 25.50 -3.18 -15.29
C GLN A 346 24.22 -2.76 -16.03
N ILE A 347 24.05 -1.45 -16.20
CA ILE A 347 22.89 -0.82 -16.83
C ILE A 347 23.34 -0.03 -18.06
N LYS A 348 22.60 -0.16 -19.17
CA LYS A 348 22.83 0.68 -20.35
C LYS A 348 22.40 2.12 -20.02
N PRO A 349 23.23 3.14 -20.32
CA PRO A 349 22.89 4.53 -20.00
C PRO A 349 21.50 4.98 -20.49
N ALA A 350 21.07 4.51 -21.66
CA ALA A 350 19.76 4.82 -22.22
C ALA A 350 18.56 4.37 -21.35
N LEU A 351 18.73 3.39 -20.45
CA LEU A 351 17.67 2.91 -19.56
C LEU A 351 17.47 3.81 -18.33
N ILE A 352 18.45 4.66 -18.03
CA ILE A 352 18.44 5.57 -16.88
C ILE A 352 18.69 7.02 -17.33
N SER A 353 18.46 7.34 -18.61
CA SER A 353 18.70 8.67 -19.17
C SER A 353 17.97 9.77 -18.40
N TYR A 354 16.74 9.48 -17.96
CA TYR A 354 15.93 10.37 -17.15
C TYR A 354 16.57 10.81 -15.81
N PHE A 355 17.63 10.15 -15.34
CA PHE A 355 18.36 10.56 -14.13
C PHE A 355 19.46 11.60 -14.39
N TYR A 356 20.01 11.65 -15.61
CA TYR A 356 21.21 12.45 -15.89
C TYR A 356 21.07 13.36 -17.12
N GLU A 357 20.13 13.10 -18.02
CA GLU A 357 19.77 13.99 -19.12
C GLU A 357 18.71 14.97 -18.60
N LYS A 358 19.10 16.24 -18.48
CA LYS A 358 18.22 17.36 -18.11
C LYS A 358 17.53 17.96 -19.32
#